data_AF-A0A844HM16-F1
#
_entry.id   AF-A0A844HM16-F1
#
_cell.length_a   1.000
_cell.length_b   1.000
_cell.length_c   1.000
_cell.angle_alpha   90.00
_cell.angle_beta   90.00
_cell.angle_gamma   90.00
#
_symmetry.space_group_name_H-M   'P 1'
#
loop_
_entity.id
_entity.type
_entity.pdbx_description
1 polymer ?
#
loop_
_entity_poly.entity_id
_entity_poly.type
_entity_poly.pdbx_seq_one_letter_code
_entity_poly.pdbx_strand_id
1 'polypeptide(L)'
;MPLIPALLSQSLQADWLPRDQDGPFADDAQASARALGGAIADWFGQAMAAGIPCATAAARKGQLQSQLTPVLQSGAAAAMGQGIALSFMAYVAGQSFGPGVAAPPAATAAAGAAITAALSDLQSPQSTRADLIAQALQLQALSAIVTFPPPMPPAPVT
;
A
#
# COMPACT_ATOMS: atom_id res chain seq x y z
N MET A 1 8.33 13.31 -8.65
CA MET A 1 6.91 13.07 -8.97
C MET A 1 6.37 12.08 -7.94
N PRO A 2 5.31 12.41 -7.18
CA PRO A 2 4.89 11.63 -6.02
C PRO A 2 4.08 10.40 -6.41
N LEU A 3 4.01 9.42 -5.50
CA LEU A 3 3.03 8.34 -5.50
C LEU A 3 1.60 8.91 -5.71
N ILE A 4 0.98 8.65 -6.88
CA ILE A 4 -0.30 9.26 -7.28
C ILE A 4 -1.47 8.40 -6.76
N PRO A 5 -2.28 8.86 -5.79
CA PRO A 5 -3.33 8.05 -5.19
C PRO A 5 -4.46 7.72 -6.17
N ALA A 6 -4.74 8.61 -7.13
CA ALA A 6 -5.78 8.41 -8.13
C ALA A 6 -5.55 7.17 -9.01
N LEU A 7 -4.28 6.85 -9.32
CA LEU A 7 -3.92 5.66 -10.09
C LEU A 7 -4.18 4.38 -9.30
N LEU A 8 -3.82 4.39 -8.01
CA LEU A 8 -4.11 3.28 -7.11
C LEU A 8 -5.62 3.11 -6.95
N SER A 9 -6.36 4.18 -6.67
CA SER A 9 -7.81 4.15 -6.54
C SER A 9 -8.50 3.55 -7.77
N GLN A 10 -8.12 3.97 -8.98
CA GLN A 10 -8.66 3.42 -10.23
C GLN A 10 -8.42 1.90 -10.33
N SER A 11 -7.23 1.41 -9.99
CA SER A 11 -6.94 -0.03 -9.99
C SER A 11 -7.72 -0.79 -8.92
N LEU A 12 -7.88 -0.21 -7.72
CA LEU A 12 -8.69 -0.83 -6.67
C LEU A 12 -10.16 -0.96 -7.08
N GLN A 13 -10.72 0.03 -7.79
CA GLN A 13 -12.09 0.00 -8.30
C GLN A 13 -12.26 -1.02 -9.43
N ALA A 14 -11.27 -1.12 -10.32
CA ALA A 14 -11.33 -2.01 -11.48
C ALA A 14 -11.21 -3.48 -11.08
N ASP A 15 -10.26 -3.80 -10.19
CA ASP A 15 -9.74 -5.16 -10.06
C ASP A 15 -9.91 -5.79 -8.67
N TRP A 16 -10.14 -5.00 -7.60
CA TRP A 16 -10.09 -5.52 -6.22
C TRP A 16 -11.37 -5.36 -5.42
N LEU A 17 -11.93 -4.15 -5.31
CA LEU A 17 -13.15 -3.94 -4.55
C LEU A 17 -14.34 -4.57 -5.29
N PRO A 18 -15.26 -5.25 -4.58
CA PRO A 18 -16.49 -5.71 -5.21
C PRO A 18 -17.25 -4.52 -5.79
N ARG A 19 -17.84 -4.70 -6.97
CA ARG A 19 -18.73 -3.69 -7.55
C ARG A 19 -19.94 -3.54 -6.64
N ASP A 20 -20.48 -2.33 -6.54
CA ASP A 20 -21.60 -2.01 -5.63
C ASP A 20 -22.86 -2.89 -5.85
N GLN A 21 -22.94 -3.59 -6.98
CA GLN A 21 -24.03 -4.47 -7.39
C GLN A 21 -23.77 -5.98 -7.14
N ASP A 22 -22.55 -6.39 -6.78
CA ASP A 22 -22.13 -7.80 -6.67
C ASP A 22 -22.05 -8.34 -5.22
N GLY A 23 -22.43 -7.53 -4.20
CA GLY A 23 -22.44 -7.97 -2.80
C GLY A 23 -21.06 -7.94 -2.11
N PRO A 24 -20.89 -8.59 -0.94
CA PRO A 24 -19.60 -8.61 -0.22
C PRO A 24 -18.50 -9.29 -1.03
N PHE A 25 -17.23 -9.01 -0.70
CA PHE A 25 -16.03 -9.56 -1.37
C PHE A 25 -16.21 -11.04 -1.72
N ALA A 26 -15.94 -11.41 -2.98
CA ALA A 26 -15.98 -12.79 -3.43
C ALA A 26 -15.09 -13.68 -2.55
N ASP A 27 -15.57 -14.89 -2.23
CA ASP A 27 -14.98 -15.92 -1.34
C ASP A 27 -13.53 -16.38 -1.68
N ASP A 28 -12.86 -15.79 -2.68
CA ASP A 28 -11.49 -16.11 -3.05
C ASP A 28 -10.51 -15.04 -2.53
N ALA A 29 -10.10 -15.21 -1.26
CA ALA A 29 -9.07 -14.40 -0.62
C ALA A 29 -7.73 -14.39 -1.40
N GLN A 30 -7.42 -15.44 -2.15
CA GLN A 30 -6.20 -15.52 -2.95
C GLN A 30 -6.31 -14.71 -4.24
N ALA A 31 -7.48 -14.67 -4.90
CA ALA A 31 -7.74 -13.72 -5.98
C ALA A 31 -7.69 -12.27 -5.46
N SER A 32 -8.32 -12.00 -4.32
CA SER A 32 -8.34 -10.68 -3.69
C SER A 32 -6.91 -10.20 -3.33
N ALA A 33 -6.08 -11.08 -2.75
CA ALA A 33 -4.67 -10.80 -2.46
C ALA A 33 -3.86 -10.51 -3.73
N ARG A 34 -4.11 -11.28 -4.81
CA ARG A 34 -3.45 -11.07 -6.11
C ARG A 34 -3.81 -9.72 -6.72
N ALA A 35 -5.09 -9.34 -6.68
CA ALA A 35 -5.58 -8.06 -7.18
C ALA A 35 -5.00 -6.88 -6.38
N LEU A 36 -5.14 -6.88 -5.05
CA LEU A 36 -4.60 -5.81 -4.20
C LEU A 36 -3.07 -5.71 -4.29
N GLY A 37 -2.37 -6.83 -4.16
CA GLY A 37 -0.91 -6.87 -4.28
C GLY A 37 -0.43 -6.48 -5.68
N GLY A 38 -1.23 -6.78 -6.71
CA GLY A 38 -1.02 -6.33 -8.09
C GLY A 38 -1.13 -4.82 -8.24
N ALA A 39 -2.27 -4.26 -7.84
CA ALA A 39 -2.54 -2.82 -7.87
C ALA A 39 -1.44 -2.02 -7.16
N ILE A 40 -1.03 -2.46 -5.96
CA ILE A 40 0.05 -1.83 -5.20
C ILE A 40 1.38 -1.92 -5.95
N ALA A 41 1.77 -3.11 -6.43
CA ALA A 41 3.05 -3.28 -7.13
C ALA A 41 3.11 -2.48 -8.44
N ASP A 42 2.02 -2.44 -9.20
CA ASP A 42 1.92 -1.72 -10.47
C ASP A 42 1.93 -0.20 -10.22
N TRP A 43 1.30 0.27 -9.13
CA TRP A 43 1.39 1.66 -8.69
C TRP A 43 2.81 2.09 -8.33
N PHE A 44 3.57 1.25 -7.61
CA PHE A 44 5.00 1.50 -7.38
C PHE A 44 5.83 1.39 -8.66
N GLY A 45 5.48 0.51 -9.60
CA GLY A 45 6.12 0.43 -10.91
C GLY A 45 5.99 1.73 -11.72
N GLN A 46 4.79 2.34 -11.70
CA GLN A 46 4.56 3.64 -12.32
C GLN A 46 5.32 4.76 -11.61
N ALA A 47 5.40 4.72 -10.28
CA ALA A 47 6.22 5.64 -9.51
C ALA A 47 7.73 5.50 -9.84
N MET A 48 8.20 4.28 -10.08
CA MET A 48 9.58 4.01 -10.50
C MET A 48 9.89 4.62 -11.87
N ALA A 49 8.98 4.46 -12.84
CA ALA A 49 9.07 5.09 -14.15
C ALA A 49 9.12 6.63 -14.05
N ALA A 50 8.52 7.19 -13.00
CA ALA A 50 8.56 8.61 -12.67
C ALA A 50 9.76 9.04 -11.78
N GLY A 51 10.73 8.15 -11.55
CA GLY A 51 11.98 8.43 -10.85
C GLY A 51 11.97 8.22 -9.33
N ILE A 52 10.93 7.57 -8.76
CA ILE A 52 10.98 7.16 -7.35
C ILE A 52 11.89 5.92 -7.21
N PRO A 53 12.85 5.92 -6.27
CA PRO A 53 13.69 4.75 -6.03
C PRO A 53 12.86 3.69 -5.29
N CYS A 54 12.15 2.83 -6.02
CA CYS A 54 11.38 1.72 -5.45
C CYS A 54 11.72 0.41 -6.16
N ALA A 55 13.00 0.22 -6.51
CA ALA A 55 13.48 -0.83 -7.42
C ALA A 55 13.06 -2.27 -7.05
N THR A 56 12.85 -2.56 -5.75
CA THR A 56 12.47 -3.90 -5.27
C THR A 56 10.95 -4.11 -5.21
N ALA A 57 10.14 -3.11 -5.51
CA ALA A 57 8.68 -3.18 -5.43
C ALA A 57 8.10 -4.33 -6.25
N ALA A 58 8.52 -4.49 -7.51
CA ALA A 58 8.04 -5.56 -8.38
C ALA A 58 8.47 -6.95 -7.87
N ALA A 59 9.73 -7.10 -7.44
CA ALA A 59 10.26 -8.37 -6.94
C ALA A 59 9.56 -8.83 -5.65
N ARG A 60 9.10 -7.90 -4.81
CA ARG A 60 8.42 -8.16 -3.55
C ARG A 60 6.91 -8.38 -3.69
N LYS A 61 6.35 -8.28 -4.90
CA LYS A 61 4.91 -8.50 -5.17
C LYS A 61 4.42 -9.84 -4.62
N GLY A 62 5.15 -10.93 -4.87
CA GLY A 62 4.78 -12.26 -4.37
C GLY A 62 4.79 -12.36 -2.84
N GLN A 63 5.74 -11.70 -2.19
CA GLN A 63 5.78 -11.61 -0.73
C GLN A 63 4.57 -10.84 -0.19
N LEU A 64 4.23 -9.68 -0.77
CA LEU A 64 3.04 -8.92 -0.38
C LEU A 64 1.76 -9.74 -0.56
N GLN A 65 1.60 -10.41 -1.69
CA GLN A 65 0.44 -11.29 -1.94
C GLN A 65 0.35 -12.41 -0.90
N SER A 66 1.46 -13.07 -0.56
CA SER A 66 1.47 -14.12 0.48
C SER A 66 1.09 -13.61 1.86
N GLN A 67 1.40 -12.35 2.19
CA GLN A 67 1.03 -11.71 3.45
C GLN A 67 -0.45 -11.30 3.46
N LEU A 68 -0.98 -10.86 2.32
CA LEU A 68 -2.38 -10.44 2.17
C LEU A 68 -3.37 -11.60 2.19
N THR A 69 -3.00 -12.79 1.70
CA THR A 69 -3.91 -13.95 1.66
C THR A 69 -4.52 -14.29 3.02
N PRO A 70 -3.77 -14.56 4.11
CA PRO A 70 -4.35 -14.87 5.41
C PRO A 70 -5.13 -13.70 6.03
N VAL A 71 -4.74 -12.46 5.69
CA VAL A 71 -5.44 -11.25 6.14
C VAL A 71 -6.85 -11.19 5.53
N LEU A 72 -6.95 -11.42 4.23
CA LEU A 72 -8.21 -11.38 3.49
C LEU A 72 -9.08 -12.60 3.77
N GLN A 73 -8.48 -13.76 4.12
CA GLN A 73 -9.20 -14.93 4.61
C GLN A 73 -9.95 -14.69 5.93
N SER A 74 -9.54 -13.71 6.73
CA SER A 74 -10.21 -13.42 8.01
C SER A 74 -11.66 -12.93 7.85
N GLY A 75 -12.02 -12.36 6.69
CA GLY A 75 -13.36 -11.88 6.35
C GLY A 75 -13.87 -10.68 7.16
N ALA A 76 -13.24 -10.36 8.30
CA ALA A 76 -13.63 -9.24 9.16
C ALA A 76 -12.94 -7.94 8.72
N ALA A 77 -13.71 -6.90 8.41
CA ALA A 77 -13.19 -5.60 7.93
C ALA A 77 -12.10 -5.00 8.84
N ALA A 78 -12.23 -5.13 10.16
CA ALA A 78 -11.25 -4.66 11.12
C ALA A 78 -9.92 -5.44 11.08
N ALA A 79 -10.00 -6.77 10.97
CA ALA A 79 -8.80 -7.61 10.84
C ALA A 79 -8.13 -7.39 9.46
N MET A 80 -8.93 -7.24 8.41
CA MET A 80 -8.46 -6.93 7.07
C MET A 80 -7.75 -5.58 7.01
N GLY A 81 -8.35 -4.51 7.54
CA GLY A 81 -7.77 -3.17 7.46
C GLY A 81 -6.43 -3.05 8.19
N GLN A 82 -6.34 -3.58 9.42
CA GLN A 82 -5.07 -3.65 10.15
C GLN A 82 -4.04 -4.53 9.44
N GLY A 83 -4.45 -5.71 8.97
CA GLY A 83 -3.55 -6.66 8.31
C GLY A 83 -3.02 -6.15 6.97
N ILE A 84 -3.83 -5.44 6.19
CA ILE A 84 -3.41 -4.79 4.93
C ILE A 84 -2.36 -3.73 5.24
N ALA A 85 -2.61 -2.86 6.23
CA ALA A 85 -1.64 -1.83 6.62
C ALA A 85 -0.32 -2.43 7.11
N LEU A 86 -0.34 -3.52 7.88
CA LEU A 86 0.88 -4.19 8.34
C LEU A 86 1.64 -4.90 7.21
N SER A 87 0.92 -5.56 6.30
CA SER A 87 1.52 -6.20 5.11
C SER A 87 2.15 -5.14 4.21
N PHE A 88 1.46 -4.02 4.04
CA PHE A 88 1.97 -2.87 3.29
C PHE A 88 3.18 -2.22 3.97
N MET A 89 3.18 -2.11 5.30
CA MET A 89 4.34 -1.65 6.08
C MET A 89 5.57 -2.52 5.80
N ALA A 90 5.42 -3.84 5.88
CA ALA A 90 6.51 -4.79 5.62
C ALA A 90 6.99 -4.74 4.16
N TYR A 91 6.07 -4.47 3.24
CA TYR A 91 6.40 -4.25 1.83
C TYR A 91 7.23 -2.98 1.63
N VAL A 92 6.76 -1.83 2.13
CA VAL A 92 7.41 -0.52 1.98
C VAL A 92 8.73 -0.44 2.76
N ALA A 93 8.79 -0.95 3.99
CA ALA A 93 10.01 -0.99 4.80
C ALA A 93 11.15 -1.78 4.12
N GLY A 94 10.78 -2.75 3.28
CA GLY A 94 11.73 -3.52 2.50
C GLY A 94 12.03 -2.97 1.10
N GLN A 95 11.53 -1.78 0.77
CA GLN A 95 11.90 -1.06 -0.43
C GLN A 95 13.19 -0.27 -0.23
N SER A 96 14.02 -0.24 -1.27
CA SER A 96 15.25 0.54 -1.29
C SER A 96 14.98 1.91 -1.92
N PHE A 97 14.89 2.98 -1.11
CA PHE A 97 14.68 4.36 -1.56
C PHE A 97 15.98 5.11 -1.94
N GLY A 98 16.92 4.44 -2.61
CA GLY A 98 18.21 5.01 -3.03
C GLY A 98 19.35 4.53 -2.11
N PRO A 99 20.33 5.38 -1.72
CA PRO A 99 21.45 4.98 -0.86
C PRO A 99 21.05 4.65 0.59
N GLY A 100 19.75 4.64 0.92
CA GLY A 100 19.24 4.29 2.24
C GLY A 100 18.03 3.38 2.20
N VAL A 101 17.83 2.65 3.31
CA VAL A 101 16.67 1.78 3.54
C VAL A 101 15.49 2.63 4.02
N ALA A 102 14.28 2.33 3.56
CA ALA A 102 13.06 2.93 4.09
C ALA A 102 12.98 2.78 5.62
N ALA A 103 12.56 3.81 6.35
CA ALA A 103 12.18 3.63 7.75
C ALA A 103 10.80 2.93 7.83
N PRO A 104 10.50 2.24 8.94
CA PRO A 104 9.14 1.79 9.21
C PRO A 104 8.15 2.96 9.11
N PRO A 105 7.08 2.86 8.31
CA PRO A 105 6.13 3.95 8.16
C PRO A 105 5.43 4.32 9.48
N ALA A 106 5.56 5.59 9.89
CA ALA A 106 4.96 6.11 11.12
C ALA A 106 3.42 6.12 11.09
N ALA A 107 2.81 6.23 9.90
CA ALA A 107 1.36 6.30 9.74
C ALA A 107 0.67 4.93 9.63
N THR A 108 1.36 3.81 9.90
CA THR A 108 0.80 2.45 9.73
C THR A 108 -0.48 2.22 10.52
N ALA A 109 -0.54 2.66 11.79
CA ALA A 109 -1.75 2.50 12.61
C ALA A 109 -2.93 3.32 12.08
N ALA A 110 -2.68 4.57 11.65
CA ALA A 110 -3.70 5.44 11.09
C ALA A 110 -4.23 4.90 9.75
N ALA A 111 -3.33 4.36 8.91
CA ALA A 111 -3.71 3.72 7.66
C ALA A 111 -4.59 2.49 7.92
N GLY A 112 -4.25 1.64 8.91
CA GLY A 112 -5.08 0.49 9.28
C GLY A 112 -6.49 0.87 9.73
N ALA A 113 -6.62 1.94 10.52
CA ALA A 113 -7.91 2.46 10.93
C ALA A 113 -8.73 3.01 9.75
N ALA A 114 -8.10 3.76 8.84
CA ALA A 114 -8.74 4.33 7.67
C ALA A 114 -9.22 3.25 6.68
N ILE A 115 -8.39 2.21 6.44
CA ILE A 115 -8.75 1.08 5.59
C ILE A 115 -9.89 0.28 6.24
N THR A 116 -9.84 0.04 7.55
CA THR A 116 -10.93 -0.60 8.30
C THR A 116 -12.25 0.17 8.12
N ALA A 117 -12.22 1.49 8.27
CA ALA A 117 -13.41 2.33 8.10
C ALA A 117 -13.97 2.21 6.67
N ALA A 118 -13.11 2.31 5.65
CA ALA A 118 -13.51 2.19 4.25
C ALA A 118 -14.09 0.80 3.90
N LEU A 119 -13.53 -0.28 4.47
CA LEU A 119 -14.05 -1.63 4.27
C LEU A 119 -15.35 -1.90 5.02
N SER A 120 -15.58 -1.21 6.15
CA SER A 120 -16.79 -1.36 6.97
C SER A 120 -17.96 -0.53 6.44
N ASP A 121 -17.68 0.54 5.70
CA ASP A 121 -18.69 1.43 5.14
C ASP A 121 -19.27 0.91 3.82
N LEU A 122 -20.09 -0.14 3.91
CA LEU A 122 -20.76 -0.73 2.75
C LEU A 122 -21.85 0.18 2.13
N GLN A 123 -22.19 1.30 2.77
CA GLN A 123 -23.18 2.24 2.25
C GLN A 123 -22.56 3.29 1.32
N SER A 124 -21.26 3.54 1.47
CA SER A 124 -20.53 4.43 0.57
C SER A 124 -20.27 3.78 -0.81
N PRO A 125 -20.28 4.58 -1.89
CA PRO A 125 -19.90 4.13 -3.22
C PRO A 125 -18.52 3.46 -3.24
N GLN A 126 -18.34 2.47 -4.11
CA GLN A 126 -17.06 1.79 -4.33
C GLN A 126 -15.91 2.77 -4.56
N SER A 127 -16.14 3.82 -5.35
CA SER A 127 -15.15 4.85 -5.66
C SER A 127 -14.68 5.61 -4.42
N THR A 128 -15.61 6.02 -3.55
CA THR A 128 -15.30 6.68 -2.28
C THR A 128 -14.44 5.78 -1.39
N ARG A 129 -14.78 4.49 -1.29
CA ARG A 129 -14.00 3.53 -0.51
C ARG A 129 -12.60 3.33 -1.10
N ALA A 130 -12.49 3.19 -2.42
CA ALA A 130 -11.20 3.07 -3.11
C ALA A 130 -10.31 4.30 -2.88
N ASP A 131 -10.89 5.50 -2.95
CA ASP A 131 -10.17 6.75 -2.73
C ASP A 131 -9.63 6.84 -1.29
N LEU A 132 -10.43 6.42 -0.30
CA LEU A 132 -9.99 6.39 1.10
C LEU A 132 -8.86 5.38 1.33
N ILE A 133 -8.96 4.19 0.75
CA ILE A 133 -7.92 3.16 0.86
C ILE A 133 -6.64 3.63 0.16
N ALA A 134 -6.75 4.19 -1.04
CA ALA A 134 -5.61 4.71 -1.79
C ALA A 134 -4.90 5.85 -1.06
N GLN A 135 -5.66 6.79 -0.47
CA GLN A 135 -5.11 7.86 0.36
C GLN A 135 -4.40 7.33 1.61
N ALA A 136 -5.00 6.35 2.30
CA ALA A 136 -4.39 5.73 3.48
C ALA A 136 -3.04 5.06 3.14
N LEU A 137 -2.99 4.30 2.03
CA LEU A 137 -1.76 3.65 1.56
C LEU A 137 -0.72 4.67 1.09
N GLN A 138 -1.13 5.76 0.46
CA GLN A 138 -0.23 6.86 0.09
C GLN A 138 0.38 7.54 1.31
N LEU A 139 -0.44 7.92 2.30
CA LEU A 139 0.05 8.53 3.54
C LEU A 139 1.02 7.60 4.27
N GLN A 140 0.70 6.31 4.32
CA GLN A 140 1.60 5.32 4.89
C GLN A 140 2.91 5.27 4.11
N ALA A 141 2.90 5.16 2.78
CA ALA A 141 4.11 5.11 1.97
C ALA A 141 4.97 6.38 2.11
N LEU A 142 4.36 7.57 2.09
CA LEU A 142 5.05 8.84 2.28
C LEU A 142 5.68 8.94 3.67
N SER A 143 5.04 8.38 4.70
CA SER A 143 5.58 8.35 6.07
C SER A 143 6.79 7.41 6.24
N ALA A 144 7.11 6.59 5.23
CA ALA A 144 8.29 5.71 5.22
C ALA A 144 9.51 6.31 4.49
N ILE A 145 9.31 7.38 3.71
CA ILE A 145 10.38 8.02 2.94
C ILE A 145 11.25 8.83 3.92
N VAL A 146 12.44 8.33 4.22
CA VAL A 146 13.45 9.06 4.99
C VAL A 146 14.28 9.89 4.04
N THR A 147 14.15 11.21 4.09
CA THR A 147 15.13 12.11 3.48
C THR A 147 16.38 12.08 4.35
N PHE A 148 17.44 11.39 3.93
CA PHE A 148 18.73 11.50 4.61
C PHE A 148 19.27 12.94 4.44
N PRO A 149 19.71 13.62 5.51
CA PRO A 149 20.45 14.86 5.34
C PRO A 149 21.71 14.57 4.50
N PRO A 150 22.13 15.50 3.61
CA PRO A 150 23.33 15.30 2.79
C PRO A 150 24.51 14.93 3.70
N PRO A 151 25.37 13.99 3.29
CA PRO A 151 26.53 13.60 4.10
C PRO A 151 27.32 14.86 4.44
N MET A 152 27.60 15.05 5.73
CA MET A 152 28.43 16.18 6.15
C MET A 152 29.76 16.11 5.39
N PRO A 153 30.26 17.24 4.86
CA PRO A 153 31.55 17.26 4.19
C PRO A 153 32.62 16.70 5.14
N PRO A 154 33.61 15.94 4.63
CA PRO A 154 34.66 15.37 5.47
C PRO A 154 35.32 16.49 6.27
N ALA A 155 35.42 16.29 7.60
CA ALA A 155 36.14 17.23 8.44
C ALA A 155 37.59 17.32 7.94
N PRO A 156 38.17 18.54 7.85
CA PRO A 156 39.58 18.67 7.52
C PRO A 156 40.40 17.92 8.55
N VAL A 157 41.29 17.04 8.10
CA VAL A 157 42.27 16.39 8.96
C VAL A 157 43.32 17.46 9.28
N THR A 158 43.38 17.90 10.54
CA THR A 158 44.40 18.80 11.08
C THR A 158 45.36 18.06 11.98
#